data_AF-B0N685-F1
#
_entry.id   AF-B0N685-F1
#
_cell.length_a   1.000
_cell.length_b   1.000
_cell.length_c   1.000
_cell.angle_alpha   90.00
_cell.angle_beta   90.00
_cell.angle_gamma   90.00
#
_symmetry.space_group_name_H-M   'P 1'
#
loop_
_entity.id
_entity.type
_entity.pdbx_description
1 polymer ?
#
loop_
_entity_poly.entity_id
_entity_poly.type
_entity_poly.pdbx_seq_one_letter_code
_entity_poly.pdbx_strand_id
1 'polypeptide(L)' 'METVSIPKGVVITANQTSDYTQYTMFINLATREYYFKTYWNNQITRVEFPQYDEKDMKMLSLGPLNQTIEFKTRSIFL' A
#
# COMPACT_ATOMS: atom_id res chain seq x y z
N MET A 1 -2.30 -13.69 -3.33
CA MET A 1 -2.90 -12.83 -2.27
C MET A 1 -4.42 -12.80 -2.32
N GLU A 2 -5.07 -13.06 -3.46
CA GLU A 2 -6.54 -13.02 -3.58
C GLU A 2 -7.30 -13.92 -2.59
N THR A 3 -6.84 -15.16 -2.37
CA THR A 3 -7.53 -16.13 -1.50
C THR A 3 -7.64 -15.69 -0.04
N VAL A 4 -6.78 -14.77 0.39
CA VAL A 4 -6.77 -14.21 1.75
C VAL A 4 -7.16 -12.73 1.75
N SER A 5 -7.67 -12.21 0.63
CA SER A 5 -8.16 -10.84 0.56
C SER A 5 -9.46 -10.69 1.35
N ILE A 6 -9.59 -9.58 2.07
CA ILE A 6 -10.76 -9.27 2.88
C ILE A 6 -11.69 -8.37 2.05
N PRO A 7 -12.92 -8.82 1.73
CA PRO A 7 -13.91 -7.99 1.04
C PRO A 7 -14.42 -6.86 1.94
N LYS A 8 -14.73 -5.71 1.34
CA LYS A 8 -15.30 -4.58 2.09
C LYS A 8 -16.68 -4.92 2.65
N GLY A 9 -16.90 -4.62 3.92
CA GLY A 9 -18.15 -4.86 4.64
C GLY A 9 -18.21 -6.17 5.42
N VAL A 10 -17.22 -7.07 5.27
CA VAL A 10 -17.21 -8.36 5.98
C VAL A 10 -16.64 -8.21 7.40
N VAL A 11 -15.61 -7.37 7.57
CA VAL A 11 -15.00 -7.09 8.87
C VAL A 11 -15.33 -5.65 9.24
N ILE A 12 -16.11 -5.47 10.31
CA ILE A 12 -16.55 -4.18 10.81
C ILE A 12 -15.85 -3.87 12.13
N THR A 13 -15.26 -2.68 12.23
CA THR A 13 -14.56 -2.19 13.42
C THR A 13 -15.53 -1.67 14.48
N ALA A 14 -15.04 -1.46 15.70
CA ALA A 14 -15.81 -0.83 16.77
C ALA A 14 -16.33 0.58 16.41
N ASN A 15 -15.64 1.28 15.49
CA ASN A 15 -16.02 2.61 15.01
C ASN A 15 -17.01 2.56 13.83
N GLN A 16 -17.61 1.40 13.55
CA GLN A 16 -18.54 1.18 12.43
C GLN A 16 -17.93 1.45 11.04
N THR A 17 -16.60 1.29 10.92
CA THR A 17 -15.89 1.30 9.64
C THR A 17 -15.56 -0.12 9.20
N SER A 18 -15.17 -0.33 7.94
CA SER A 18 -14.77 -1.66 7.46
C SER A 18 -13.27 -1.78 7.36
N ASP A 19 -12.73 -2.90 7.87
CA ASP A 19 -11.40 -3.39 7.54
C ASP A 19 -11.48 -4.27 6.29
N TYR A 20 -10.62 -4.00 5.31
CA TYR A 20 -10.61 -4.69 4.02
C TYR A 20 -9.24 -4.56 3.34
N THR A 21 -8.96 -5.45 2.39
CA THR A 21 -7.72 -5.37 1.60
C THR A 21 -7.85 -4.22 0.60
N GLN A 22 -7.24 -3.07 0.93
CA GLN A 22 -7.36 -1.85 0.11
C GLN A 22 -6.47 -1.86 -1.13
N TYR A 23 -5.34 -2.56 -1.06
CA TYR A 23 -4.42 -2.75 -2.17
C TYR A 23 -3.67 -4.07 -2.01
N THR A 24 -3.13 -4.58 -3.12
CA THR A 24 -2.17 -5.68 -3.14
C THR A 24 -0.98 -5.20 -3.95
N MET A 25 0.23 -5.39 -3.42
CA MET A 25 1.48 -4.98 -4.05
C MET A 25 2.50 -6.12 -4.03
N PHE A 26 3.30 -6.21 -5.08
CA PHE A 26 4.48 -7.07 -5.13
C PHE A 26 5.64 -6.34 -5.81
N ILE A 27 6.86 -6.63 -5.37
CA ILE A 27 8.09 -6.02 -5.88
C ILE A 27 8.92 -7.10 -6.56
N ASN A 28 9.30 -6.88 -7.81
CA ASN A 28 10.31 -7.66 -8.50
C ASN A 28 11.68 -7.01 -8.26
N LEU A 29 12.49 -7.62 -7.40
CA LEU A 29 13.82 -7.12 -7.07
C LEU A 29 14.83 -7.34 -8.20
N ALA A 30 14.61 -8.31 -9.09
CA ALA A 30 15.51 -8.59 -10.20
C ALA A 30 15.43 -7.49 -11.27
N THR A 31 14.22 -7.01 -11.58
CA THR A 31 14.00 -5.95 -12.57
C THR A 31 13.89 -4.56 -11.96
N ARG A 32 13.79 -4.45 -10.62
CA ARG A 32 13.51 -3.21 -9.89
C ARG A 32 12.24 -2.56 -10.39
N GLU A 33 11.16 -3.33 -10.30
CA GLU A 33 9.80 -2.90 -10.63
C GLU A 33 8.87 -3.25 -9.47
N TYR A 34 7.88 -2.43 -9.21
CA TYR A 34 6.77 -2.82 -8.35
C TYR A 34 5.46 -2.80 -9.13
N TYR A 35 4.56 -3.67 -8.68
CA TYR A 35 3.25 -3.87 -9.28
C TYR A 35 2.21 -3.75 -8.19
N PHE A 36 1.11 -3.08 -8.48
CA PHE A 36 0.03 -2.93 -7.53
C PHE A 36 -1.33 -2.87 -8.20
N LYS A 37 -2.35 -3.20 -7.42
CA LYS A 37 -3.76 -2.92 -7.73
C LYS A 37 -4.46 -2.44 -6.47
N THR A 38 -5.54 -1.68 -6.63
CA THR A 38 -6.36 -1.21 -5.50
C THR A 38 -7.68 -1.97 -5.47
N TYR A 39 -8.40 -1.87 -4.36
CA TYR A 39 -9.74 -2.45 -4.24
C TYR A 39 -10.69 -1.93 -5.35
N TRP A 40 -10.61 -0.64 -5.67
CA TRP A 40 -11.47 0.00 -6.66
C TRP A 40 -10.99 -0.16 -8.10
N ASN A 41 -9.70 -0.40 -8.30
CA ASN A 41 -9.12 -0.65 -9.62
C ASN A 41 -8.32 -1.94 -9.60
N ASN A 42 -8.92 -3.00 -10.15
CA ASN A 42 -8.30 -4.33 -10.25
C ASN A 42 -7.26 -4.43 -11.38
N GLN A 43 -7.07 -3.38 -12.19
CA GLN A 43 -5.97 -3.32 -13.16
C GLN A 43 -4.64 -3.29 -12.40
N ILE A 44 -3.71 -4.15 -12.82
CA ILE A 44 -2.35 -4.16 -12.28
C ILE A 44 -1.56 -3.04 -12.96
N THR A 45 -1.11 -2.08 -12.16
CA THR A 45 -0.18 -1.03 -12.57
C THR A 45 1.25 -1.48 -12.30
N ARG A 46 2.14 -1.29 -13.27
CA ARG A 46 3.60 -1.48 -13.12
C ARG A 46 4.28 -0.12 -13.01
N VAL A 47 5.26 -0.01 -12.11
CA VAL A 47 6.13 1.15 -12.03
C VAL A 47 7.57 0.71 -11.81
N GLU A 48 8.47 1.30 -12.59
CA GLU A 48 9.90 1.09 -12.48
C GLU A 48 10.45 1.93 -11.33
N PHE A 49 11.40 1.38 -10.57
CA PHE A 49 12.10 2.17 -9.57
C PHE A 49 12.96 3.22 -10.30
N PRO A 50 12.92 4.50 -9.86
CA PRO A 50 13.77 5.52 -10.44
C PRO A 50 15.23 5.13 -10.29
N GLN A 51 16.05 5.46 -11.28
CA GLN A 51 17.49 5.36 -11.13
C GLN A 51 17.93 6.28 -9.98
N TYR A 52 18.78 5.75 -9.11
CA TYR A 52 19.30 6.47 -7.97
C TYR A 52 20.18 7.63 -8.45
N ASP A 53 19.77 8.86 -8.16
CA ASP A 53 20.60 10.06 -8.26
C ASP A 53 20.64 10.72 -6.88
N GLU A 54 21.83 10.74 -6.26
CA GLU A 54 22.07 11.35 -4.96
C GLU A 54 21.67 12.83 -4.90
N LYS A 55 21.65 13.52 -6.05
CA LYS A 55 21.31 14.95 -6.14
C LYS A 55 19.82 15.22 -6.28
N ASP A 56 19.02 14.22 -6.65
CA ASP A 56 17.59 14.34 -6.96
C ASP A 56 16.73 13.38 -6.12
N MET A 57 17.10 13.19 -4.85
CA MET A 57 16.31 12.40 -3.90
C MET A 57 15.05 13.18 -3.45
N LYS A 58 14.05 13.24 -4.33
CA LYS A 58 12.71 13.71 -3.99
C LYS A 58 11.81 12.51 -3.74
N MET A 59 11.07 12.55 -2.63
CA MET A 59 10.02 11.57 -2.37
C MET A 59 8.97 11.68 -3.48
N LEU A 60 8.85 10.64 -4.30
CA LEU A 60 7.82 10.56 -5.32
C LEU A 60 6.55 10.02 -4.68
N SER A 61 5.56 10.90 -4.46
CA SER A 61 4.21 10.46 -4.08
C SER A 61 3.55 9.81 -5.28
N LEU A 62 3.06 8.59 -5.09
CA LEU A 62 2.39 7.78 -6.12
C LEU A 62 0.87 7.95 -6.11
N GLY A 63 0.39 8.95 -5.37
CA GLY A 63 -1.01 9.23 -5.16
C GLY A 63 -1.44 9.03 -3.70
N PRO A 64 -2.62 9.54 -3.34
CA PRO A 64 -3.16 9.40 -2.01
C PRO A 64 -3.55 7.94 -1.74
N LEU A 65 -3.30 7.47 -0.53
CA LEU A 65 -4.00 6.30 -0.01
C LEU A 65 -5.42 6.75 0.37
N ASN A 66 -6.42 5.93 0.08
CA ASN A 66 -7.83 6.23 0.39
C ASN A 66 -8.14 6.27 1.90
N GLN A 67 -7.12 6.20 2.75
CA GLN A 67 -7.21 6.30 4.19
C GLN A 67 -6.04 7.11 4.74
N THR A 68 -6.32 7.94 5.75
CA THR A 68 -5.30 8.64 6.54
C THR A 68 -4.42 7.61 7.24
N ILE A 69 -3.11 7.62 6.97
CA ILE A 69 -2.17 6.76 7.70
C ILE A 69 -1.90 7.41 9.06
N GLU A 70 -2.36 6.78 10.14
CA GLU A 70 -1.89 7.09 11.49
C GLU A 70 -0.75 6.14 11.88
N PHE A 71 0.47 6.65 11.96
CA PHE A 71 1.60 5.90 12.50
C PHE A 71 1.54 5.96 14.03
N LYS A 72 1.11 4.87 14.68
CA LYS A 72 1.20 4.75 16.15
C LYS A 72 2.61 4.32 16.55
N THR A 73 3.39 5.25 17.11
CA THR A 73 4.63 4.93 17.81
C THR A 73 4.31 4.25 19.14
N ARG A 74 4.62 2.96 19.28
CA ARG A 74 4.69 2.31 20.59
C ARG A 74 6.07 2.58 21.18
N SER A 75 6.16 3.50 22.15
CA SER A 75 7.31 3.58 23.03
C SER A 75 7.28 2.40 23.98
N ILE A 76 8.18 1.44 23.79
CA ILE A 76 8.52 0.43 24.80
C ILE A 76 9.55 1.07 25.74
N PHE A 77 9.10 1.54 26.90
CA PHE A 77 9.99 1.76 28.03
C PHE A 77 10.02 0.45 28.84
N LEU A 78 11.22 -0.13 28.96
CA LEU A 78 11.57 -1.20 29.90
C LEU A 78 11.76 -0.61 31.30
#